data_AF-A0A959SX65-F1
#
_entry.id   AF-A0A959SX65-F1
#
_cell.length_a   1.000
_cell.length_b   1.000
_cell.length_c   1.000
_cell.angle_alpha   90.00
_cell.angle_beta   90.00
_cell.angle_gamma   90.00
#
_symmetry.space_group_name_H-M   'P 1'
#
loop_
_entity.id
_entity.type
_entity.pdbx_description
1 polymer ?
#
loop_
_entity_poly.entity_id
_entity_poly.type
_entity_poly.pdbx_seq_one_letter_code
_entity_poly.pdbx_strand_id
1 'polypeptide(L)'
;MARGTKTVIIFILAITLIVIGGLYFLKSFFSAFAPPKVTVTKDFISTNRDFINGVTIEKIQVDSIGENEYPIKYIVLYRTSCNIHHPTNKPPNPPNKIEFYKPGKYSWDEDTIKVRYIHNGLSRQSLDTTSKLWWLNKFGDHPVCPIKFEQKQWYFITIGDPQVTGIFFYIDSSGKEHQYFLASGVSP
;
A
#
# COMPACT_ATOMS: atom_id res chain seq x y z
N MET A 1 -39.28 44.35 -23.65
CA MET A 1 -39.04 42.90 -23.84
C MET A 1 -37.67 42.38 -23.38
N ALA A 2 -36.81 43.16 -22.69
CA ALA A 2 -35.44 42.72 -22.35
C ALA A 2 -35.23 42.18 -20.92
N ARG A 3 -36.26 42.23 -20.04
CA ARG A 3 -36.13 41.84 -18.62
C ARG A 3 -36.30 40.34 -18.37
N GLY A 4 -37.24 39.68 -19.06
CA GLY A 4 -37.51 38.25 -18.89
C GLY A 4 -36.36 37.35 -19.35
N THR A 5 -35.69 37.70 -20.45
CA THR A 5 -34.58 36.93 -21.01
C THR A 5 -33.37 36.90 -20.08
N LYS A 6 -33.07 38.01 -19.39
CA LYS A 6 -31.96 38.09 -18.43
C LYS A 6 -32.22 37.21 -17.20
N THR A 7 -33.44 37.20 -16.68
CA THR A 7 -33.82 36.37 -15.53
C THR A 7 -33.76 34.88 -15.86
N VAL A 8 -34.19 34.49 -17.07
CA VAL A 8 -34.11 33.09 -17.55
C VAL A 8 -32.65 32.65 -17.70
N ILE A 9 -31.77 33.49 -18.24
CA ILE A 9 -30.33 33.18 -18.36
C ILE A 9 -29.68 33.00 -16.98
N ILE A 10 -29.98 33.88 -16.02
CA ILE A 10 -29.47 33.76 -14.64
C ILE A 10 -29.94 32.46 -13.99
N PHE A 11 -31.21 32.10 -14.19
CA PHE A 11 -31.78 30.87 -13.63
C PHE A 11 -31.15 29.62 -14.23
N ILE A 12 -30.93 29.59 -15.55
CA ILE A 12 -30.23 28.49 -16.23
C ILE A 12 -28.79 28.37 -15.72
N LEU A 13 -28.05 29.48 -15.63
CA LEU A 13 -26.68 29.49 -15.10
C LEU A 13 -26.62 28.99 -13.65
N ALA A 14 -27.58 29.38 -12.81
CA ALA A 14 -27.67 28.91 -11.43
C ALA A 14 -27.91 27.38 -11.36
N ILE A 15 -28.83 26.85 -12.17
CA ILE A 15 -29.06 25.41 -12.26
C ILE A 15 -27.80 24.68 -12.75
N THR A 16 -27.15 25.19 -13.79
CA THR A 16 -25.91 24.60 -14.32
C THR A 16 -24.81 24.56 -13.26
N LEU A 17 -24.63 25.64 -12.49
CA LEU A 17 -23.69 25.69 -11.37
C LEU A 17 -24.02 24.66 -10.27
N ILE A 18 -25.30 24.51 -9.91
CA ILE A 18 -25.74 23.53 -8.92
C ILE A 18 -25.49 22.11 -9.42
N VAL A 19 -25.80 21.81 -10.69
CA VAL A 19 -25.58 20.49 -11.28
C VAL A 19 -24.08 20.16 -11.36
N ILE A 20 -23.25 21.09 -11.84
CA ILE A 20 -21.80 20.89 -11.92
C ILE A 20 -21.20 20.74 -10.51
N GLY A 21 -21.60 21.59 -9.57
CA GLY A 21 -21.14 21.52 -8.18
C GLY A 21 -21.56 20.22 -7.49
N GLY A 22 -22.81 19.78 -7.70
CA GLY A 22 -23.32 18.52 -7.17
C GLY A 22 -22.59 17.30 -7.75
N LEU A 23 -22.35 17.28 -9.06
CA LEU A 23 -21.57 16.22 -9.71
C LEU A 23 -20.13 16.18 -9.21
N TYR A 24 -19.49 17.34 -9.03
CA TYR A 24 -18.15 17.42 -8.47
C TYR A 24 -18.10 16.89 -7.04
N PHE A 25 -19.05 17.28 -6.19
CA PHE A 25 -19.15 16.81 -4.81
C PHE A 25 -19.33 15.30 -4.74
N LEU A 26 -20.26 14.74 -5.52
CA LEU A 26 -20.48 13.30 -5.60
C LEU A 26 -19.21 12.56 -6.05
N LYS A 27 -18.54 13.04 -7.10
CA LYS A 27 -17.28 12.45 -7.58
C LYS A 27 -16.21 12.46 -6.50
N SER A 28 -16.04 13.59 -5.79
CA SER A 28 -15.08 13.72 -4.71
C SER A 28 -15.40 12.77 -3.56
N PHE A 29 -16.67 12.69 -3.16
CA PHE A 29 -17.14 11.81 -2.09
C PHE A 29 -16.88 10.34 -2.43
N PHE A 30 -17.31 9.86 -3.61
CA PHE A 30 -17.07 8.48 -4.02
C PHE A 30 -15.58 8.15 -4.21
N SER A 31 -14.77 9.13 -4.61
CA SER A 31 -13.32 8.91 -4.75
C SER A 31 -12.61 8.67 -3.41
N ALA A 32 -13.16 9.15 -2.29
CA ALA A 32 -12.60 8.91 -0.97
C ALA A 32 -12.74 7.43 -0.53
N PHE A 33 -13.75 6.72 -1.06
CA PHE A 33 -13.98 5.29 -0.80
C PHE A 33 -13.21 4.36 -1.75
N ALA A 34 -12.59 4.90 -2.81
CA ALA A 34 -11.79 4.08 -3.71
C ALA A 34 -10.46 3.69 -3.04
N PRO A 35 -10.01 2.41 -3.16
CA PRO A 35 -8.73 1.98 -2.63
C PRO A 35 -7.57 2.90 -3.01
N PRO A 36 -6.55 3.04 -2.15
CA PRO A 36 -5.39 3.85 -2.48
C PRO A 36 -4.70 3.31 -3.73
N LYS A 37 -4.23 4.22 -4.58
CA LYS A 37 -3.35 3.89 -5.70
C LYS A 37 -1.94 3.77 -5.16
N VAL A 38 -1.44 2.54 -5.10
CA VAL A 38 -0.10 2.24 -4.62
C VAL A 38 0.78 1.81 -5.79
N THR A 39 1.99 2.39 -5.84
CA THR A 39 3.02 2.04 -6.82
C THR A 39 4.25 1.60 -6.07
N VAL A 40 4.71 0.39 -6.38
CA VAL A 40 5.95 -0.20 -5.89
C VAL A 40 6.94 -0.29 -7.04
N THR A 41 8.17 0.12 -6.79
CA THR A 41 9.32 -0.12 -7.65
C THR A 41 10.46 -0.70 -6.80
N LYS A 42 11.57 -1.10 -7.40
CA LYS A 42 12.76 -1.51 -6.65
C LYS A 42 13.39 -0.39 -5.82
N ASP A 43 13.05 0.88 -6.10
CA ASP A 43 13.70 2.06 -5.51
C ASP A 43 12.81 2.79 -4.50
N PHE A 44 11.49 2.67 -4.62
CA PHE A 44 10.53 3.33 -3.74
C PHE A 44 9.16 2.66 -3.73
N ILE A 45 8.37 3.00 -2.70
CA ILE A 45 6.92 2.80 -2.67
C ILE A 45 6.23 4.14 -2.49
N SER A 46 5.15 4.38 -3.23
CA SER A 46 4.33 5.58 -3.13
C SER A 46 2.84 5.28 -3.15
N THR A 47 2.06 6.15 -2.53
CA THR A 47 0.60 6.12 -2.59
C THR A 47 0.04 7.51 -2.84
N ASN A 48 -1.19 7.59 -3.36
CA ASN A 48 -1.93 8.86 -3.44
C ASN A 48 -2.57 9.26 -2.08
N ARG A 49 -2.30 8.48 -1.03
CA ARG A 49 -2.60 8.76 0.38
C ARG A 49 -1.29 8.83 1.17
N ASP A 50 -1.35 8.96 2.49
CA ASP A 50 -0.16 8.92 3.35
C ASP A 50 0.05 7.54 3.98
N PHE A 51 1.30 7.13 4.18
CA PHE A 51 1.64 5.91 4.91
C PHE A 51 1.54 6.14 6.42
N ILE A 52 0.34 6.07 6.99
CA ILE A 52 0.15 6.32 8.44
C ILE A 52 0.84 5.26 9.30
N ASN A 53 0.70 3.99 8.91
CA ASN A 53 1.15 2.83 9.67
C ASN A 53 2.40 2.17 9.05
N GLY A 54 3.14 2.92 8.23
CA GLY A 54 4.33 2.43 7.57
C GLY A 54 4.08 1.33 6.54
N VAL A 55 5.14 0.57 6.24
CA VAL A 55 5.16 -0.47 5.20
C VAL A 55 5.98 -1.65 5.69
N THR A 56 5.49 -2.87 5.51
CA THR A 56 6.28 -4.09 5.73
C THR A 56 6.55 -4.76 4.40
N ILE A 57 7.79 -5.17 4.16
CA ILE A 57 8.25 -5.86 2.97
C ILE A 57 8.84 -7.20 3.38
N GLU A 58 8.35 -8.26 2.77
CA GLU A 58 8.76 -9.63 3.04
C GLU A 58 9.36 -10.25 1.78
N LYS A 59 10.58 -10.78 1.86
CA LYS A 59 11.17 -11.60 0.80
C LYS A 59 10.58 -13.01 0.93
N ILE A 60 9.94 -13.50 -0.13
CA ILE A 60 9.22 -14.77 -0.09
C ILE A 60 9.78 -15.80 -1.07
N GLN A 61 9.87 -17.04 -0.63
CA GLN A 61 10.09 -18.19 -1.49
C GLN A 61 8.73 -18.78 -1.87
N VAL A 62 8.43 -18.77 -3.17
CA VAL A 62 7.13 -19.23 -3.67
C VAL A 62 7.14 -20.75 -3.83
N ASP A 63 6.15 -21.40 -3.22
CA ASP A 63 5.90 -22.84 -3.38
C ASP A 63 4.86 -23.09 -4.50
N SER A 64 3.85 -22.23 -4.62
CA SER A 64 2.85 -22.32 -5.68
C SER A 64 2.24 -20.97 -6.06
N ILE A 65 1.97 -20.82 -7.36
CA ILE A 65 1.27 -19.67 -7.97
C ILE A 65 -0.20 -20.07 -8.21
N GLY A 66 -1.13 -19.16 -7.96
CA GLY A 66 -2.56 -19.35 -8.22
C GLY A 66 -2.95 -18.97 -9.65
N GLU A 67 -4.24 -19.15 -9.97
CA GLU A 67 -4.80 -18.85 -11.31
C GLU A 67 -4.63 -17.38 -11.73
N ASN A 68 -4.60 -16.47 -10.76
CA ASN A 68 -4.41 -15.03 -10.98
C ASN A 68 -2.94 -14.60 -11.06
N GLU A 69 -2.03 -15.57 -11.32
CA GLU A 69 -0.58 -15.36 -11.52
C GLU A 69 0.19 -14.81 -10.32
N TYR A 70 -0.40 -14.80 -9.12
CA TYR A 70 0.28 -14.42 -7.88
C TYR A 70 0.46 -15.60 -6.90
N PRO A 71 1.42 -15.53 -5.96
CA PRO A 71 1.69 -16.58 -4.98
C PRO A 71 0.51 -16.89 -4.08
N ILE A 72 0.14 -18.16 -3.97
CA ILE A 72 -0.89 -18.64 -3.03
C ILE A 72 -0.31 -19.47 -1.89
N LYS A 73 0.93 -19.96 -2.04
CA LYS A 73 1.65 -20.69 -1.00
C LYS A 73 3.12 -20.33 -1.06
N TYR A 74 3.68 -19.93 0.07
CA TYR A 74 5.06 -19.42 0.13
C TYR A 74 5.62 -19.44 1.55
N ILE A 75 6.93 -19.29 1.63
CA ILE A 75 7.69 -19.13 2.88
C ILE A 75 8.23 -17.71 2.92
N VAL A 76 7.94 -16.96 3.98
CA VAL A 76 8.67 -15.71 4.23
C VAL A 76 10.04 -16.07 4.76
N LEU A 77 11.10 -15.57 4.12
CA LEU A 77 12.49 -15.82 4.48
C LEU A 77 13.12 -14.67 5.27
N TYR A 78 12.57 -13.47 5.07
CA TYR A 78 13.11 -12.22 5.59
C TYR A 78 12.00 -11.18 5.59
N ARG A 79 11.98 -10.33 6.61
CA ARG A 79 11.04 -9.22 6.76
C ARG A 79 11.79 -7.94 7.10
N THR A 80 11.36 -6.83 6.53
CA THR A 80 11.68 -5.50 7.04
C THR A 80 10.41 -4.67 7.18
N SER A 81 10.36 -3.81 8.18
CA SER A 81 9.22 -2.95 8.48
C SER A 81 9.69 -1.51 8.65
N CYS A 82 9.09 -0.62 7.88
CA CYS A 82 9.26 0.82 7.98
C CYS A 82 8.30 1.38 9.04
N ASN A 83 8.85 2.00 10.08
CA ASN A 83 8.12 2.68 11.13
C ASN A 83 8.20 4.19 10.91
N ILE A 84 7.05 4.86 10.84
CA ILE A 84 7.01 6.31 10.67
C ILE A 84 7.30 7.00 12.00
N HIS A 85 8.13 8.05 11.96
CA HIS A 85 8.42 8.82 13.16
C HIS A 85 7.26 9.78 13.46
N HIS A 86 6.65 9.61 14.64
CA HIS A 86 5.58 10.49 15.11
C HIS A 86 6.16 11.53 16.07
N PRO A 87 6.14 12.84 15.74
CA PRO A 87 6.62 13.88 16.64
C PRO A 87 5.75 13.97 17.88
N THR A 88 6.37 14.10 19.05
CA THR A 88 5.64 14.36 20.30
C THR A 88 4.96 15.74 20.21
N ASN A 89 3.67 15.82 20.57
CA ASN A 89 2.86 17.05 20.60
C ASN A 89 2.54 17.72 19.25
N LYS A 90 2.70 17.02 18.12
CA LYS A 90 2.22 17.51 16.81
C LYS A 90 1.49 16.40 16.07
N PRO A 91 0.47 16.73 15.24
CA PRO A 91 -0.10 15.77 14.32
C PRO A 91 1.01 15.15 13.46
N PRO A 92 0.96 13.83 13.23
CA PRO A 92 1.91 13.21 12.31
C PRO A 92 1.72 13.77 10.90
N ASN A 93 2.83 13.88 10.19
CA ASN A 93 2.84 14.19 8.76
C ASN A 93 3.52 13.02 8.04
N PRO A 94 2.78 11.89 7.86
CA PRO A 94 3.35 10.71 7.26
C PRO A 94 3.68 10.98 5.79
N PRO A 95 4.74 10.36 5.25
CA PRO A 95 5.07 10.52 3.85
C PRO A 95 4.05 9.76 2.98
N ASN A 96 3.83 10.26 1.77
CA ASN A 96 3.14 9.53 0.69
C ASN A 96 4.11 8.75 -0.21
N LYS A 97 5.42 8.91 -0.01
CA LYS A 97 6.49 8.21 -0.73
C LYS A 97 7.64 7.87 0.22
N ILE A 98 8.06 6.62 0.18
CA ILE A 98 9.19 6.10 0.95
C ILE A 98 10.24 5.64 -0.07
N GLU A 99 11.42 6.29 -0.06
CA GLU A 99 12.54 5.90 -0.91
C GLU A 99 13.39 4.88 -0.15
N PHE A 100 13.68 3.74 -0.78
CA PHE A 100 14.38 2.65 -0.10
C PHE A 100 15.86 2.93 0.12
N TYR A 101 16.44 3.77 -0.73
CA TYR A 101 17.87 4.07 -0.78
C TYR A 101 18.25 5.37 -0.06
N LYS A 102 17.29 6.14 0.48
CA LYS A 102 17.55 7.39 1.20
C LYS A 102 16.90 7.39 2.57
N PRO A 103 17.54 8.03 3.57
CA PRO A 103 16.91 8.26 4.86
C PRO A 103 15.73 9.22 4.75
N GLY A 104 14.78 9.07 5.66
CA GLY A 104 13.60 9.93 5.75
C GLY A 104 13.12 10.11 7.20
N LYS A 105 11.88 10.57 7.36
CA LYS A 105 11.21 10.68 8.68
C LYS A 105 10.60 9.33 9.10
N TYR A 106 11.40 8.28 8.98
CA TYR A 106 11.04 6.90 9.25
C TYR A 106 12.31 6.09 9.52
N SER A 107 12.15 4.95 10.19
CA SER A 107 13.19 3.96 10.44
C SER A 107 12.78 2.59 9.94
N TRP A 108 13.75 1.74 9.64
CA TRP A 108 13.53 0.37 9.20
C TRP A 108 14.01 -0.61 10.25
N ASP A 109 13.15 -1.55 10.61
CA ASP A 109 13.52 -2.72 11.39
C ASP A 109 13.68 -3.92 10.44
N GLU A 110 14.58 -4.85 10.74
CA GLU A 110 14.70 -6.11 10.03
C GLU A 110 14.58 -7.32 10.96
N ASP A 111 14.04 -8.41 10.42
CA ASP A 111 13.85 -9.68 11.11
C ASP A 111 14.01 -10.83 10.11
N THR A 112 14.79 -11.84 10.50
CA THR A 112 14.91 -13.10 9.75
C THR A 112 13.88 -14.09 10.29
N ILE A 113 12.82 -14.28 9.54
CA ILE A 113 11.75 -15.21 9.88
C ILE A 113 11.68 -16.33 8.84
N LYS A 114 11.23 -17.51 9.27
CA LYS A 114 10.86 -18.61 8.38
C LYS A 114 9.46 -19.04 8.75
N VAL A 115 8.47 -18.43 8.10
CA VAL A 115 7.05 -18.70 8.35
C VAL A 115 6.38 -19.09 7.04
N ARG A 116 5.67 -20.21 7.05
CA ARG A 116 4.92 -20.72 5.91
C ARG A 116 3.51 -20.13 5.91
N TYR A 117 3.08 -19.65 4.75
CA TYR A 117 1.75 -19.08 4.56
C TYR A 117 1.02 -19.78 3.41
N ILE A 118 -0.31 -19.83 3.56
CA ILE A 118 -1.26 -20.10 2.49
C ILE A 118 -2.20 -18.91 2.36
N HIS A 119 -2.47 -18.46 1.13
CA HIS A 119 -3.51 -17.46 0.85
C HIS A 119 -4.83 -18.15 0.56
N ASN A 120 -5.85 -17.74 1.30
CA ASN A 120 -7.24 -18.09 1.07
C ASN A 120 -7.99 -16.82 0.68
N GLY A 121 -8.10 -16.56 -0.62
CA GLY A 121 -8.63 -15.30 -1.15
C GLY A 121 -7.73 -14.11 -0.79
N LEU A 122 -8.29 -13.13 -0.08
CA LEU A 122 -7.62 -11.89 0.31
C LEU A 122 -6.83 -12.00 1.62
N SER A 123 -7.01 -13.09 2.37
CA SER A 123 -6.35 -13.32 3.66
C SER A 123 -5.25 -14.37 3.53
N ARG A 124 -4.24 -14.25 4.38
CA ARG A 124 -3.18 -15.25 4.54
C ARG A 124 -3.26 -15.91 5.90
N GLN A 125 -3.03 -17.22 5.92
CA GLN A 125 -3.00 -18.02 7.14
C GLN A 125 -1.60 -18.61 7.33
N SER A 126 -1.05 -18.45 8.53
CA SER A 126 0.18 -19.14 8.93
C SER A 126 -0.12 -20.63 9.05
N LEU A 127 0.68 -21.45 8.38
CA LEU A 127 0.67 -22.92 8.53
C LEU A 127 1.48 -23.37 9.74
N ASP A 128 2.30 -22.49 10.30
CA ASP A 128 3.09 -22.78 11.48
C ASP A 128 2.26 -22.43 12.72
N THR A 129 1.86 -23.47 13.47
CA THR A 129 1.15 -23.37 14.74
C THR A 129 2.09 -22.86 15.81
N THR A 130 2.15 -21.54 16.00
CA THR A 130 2.72 -20.86 17.18
C THR A 130 4.10 -21.36 17.61
N SER A 131 5.15 -20.58 17.37
CA SER A 131 6.35 -20.70 18.20
C SER A 131 6.68 -19.42 18.93
N LYS A 132 5.71 -18.71 19.56
CA LYS A 132 5.78 -17.76 20.72
C LYS A 132 7.12 -17.10 21.18
N LEU A 133 8.16 -17.09 20.36
CA LEU A 133 9.59 -16.83 20.60
C LEU A 133 10.17 -16.00 19.43
N TRP A 134 9.30 -15.37 18.62
CA TRP A 134 9.68 -14.72 17.36
C TRP A 134 10.29 -13.33 17.58
N TRP A 135 10.25 -12.85 18.82
CA TRP A 135 10.65 -11.51 19.25
C TRP A 135 12.17 -11.33 19.41
N LEU A 136 12.99 -12.35 19.16
CA LEU A 136 14.39 -12.37 19.61
C LEU A 136 15.42 -11.93 18.56
N ASN A 137 15.03 -11.69 17.31
CA ASN A 137 15.95 -11.35 16.21
C ASN A 137 15.60 -10.01 15.53
N LYS A 138 15.22 -8.99 16.31
CA LYS A 138 15.15 -7.62 15.79
C LYS A 138 16.58 -7.12 15.55
N PHE A 139 17.03 -7.10 14.31
CA PHE A 139 18.38 -6.65 13.96
C PHE A 139 18.37 -5.14 13.67
N GLY A 140 18.37 -4.34 14.75
CA GLY A 140 18.68 -2.92 14.68
C GLY A 140 17.65 -2.02 13.97
N ASP A 141 17.86 -0.72 14.14
CA ASP A 141 17.14 0.36 13.46
C ASP A 141 18.05 0.85 12.31
N HIS A 142 17.53 0.78 11.08
CA HIS A 142 18.24 1.19 9.87
C HIS A 142 17.65 2.49 9.32
N PRO A 143 18.49 3.47 8.93
CA PRO A 143 18.02 4.70 8.32
C PRO A 143 17.48 4.51 6.90
N VAL A 144 17.82 3.40 6.24
CA VAL A 144 17.43 3.05 4.87
C VAL A 144 16.89 1.62 4.83
N CYS A 145 16.14 1.28 3.78
CA CYS A 145 15.57 -0.06 3.65
C CYS A 145 16.71 -1.09 3.52
N PRO A 146 16.77 -2.11 4.38
CA PRO A 146 17.83 -3.12 4.33
C PRO A 146 17.62 -4.13 3.20
N ILE A 147 16.39 -4.26 2.67
CA ILE A 147 16.12 -5.13 1.51
C ILE A 147 16.73 -4.55 0.25
N LYS A 148 17.52 -5.38 -0.44
CA LYS A 148 17.91 -5.18 -1.83
C LYS A 148 17.01 -6.02 -2.72
N PHE A 149 16.33 -5.37 -3.65
CA PHE A 149 15.44 -6.03 -4.59
C PHE A 149 16.25 -6.80 -5.65
N GLU A 150 15.93 -8.08 -5.82
CA GLU A 150 16.64 -9.02 -6.68
C GLU A 150 15.78 -9.44 -7.86
N GLN A 151 16.42 -9.76 -8.99
CA GLN A 151 15.73 -10.38 -10.12
C GLN A 151 15.30 -11.80 -9.79
N LYS A 152 14.22 -12.26 -10.44
CA LYS A 152 13.57 -13.56 -10.20
C LYS A 152 13.13 -13.77 -8.75
N GLN A 153 12.86 -12.69 -8.02
CA GLN A 153 12.50 -12.74 -6.61
C GLN A 153 11.12 -12.14 -6.37
N TRP A 154 10.32 -12.84 -5.57
CA TRP A 154 9.03 -12.37 -5.11
C TRP A 154 9.13 -11.68 -3.76
N TYR A 155 8.31 -10.65 -3.59
CA TYR A 155 8.13 -9.90 -2.38
C TYR A 155 6.64 -9.79 -2.06
N PHE A 156 6.30 -9.86 -0.78
CA PHE A 156 4.97 -9.53 -0.29
C PHE A 156 5.04 -8.27 0.55
N ILE A 157 4.23 -7.28 0.20
CA ILE A 157 4.25 -5.95 0.81
C ILE A 157 2.90 -5.72 1.46
N THR A 158 2.91 -5.35 2.74
CA THR A 158 1.73 -4.87 3.43
C THR A 158 1.90 -3.40 3.79
N ILE A 159 0.84 -2.65 3.60
CA ILE A 159 0.72 -1.26 4.04
C ILE A 159 -0.38 -1.25 5.09
N GLY A 160 -0.28 -0.42 6.12
CA GLY A 160 -1.33 -0.39 7.14
C GLY A 160 -2.57 0.41 6.74
N ASP A 161 -2.97 0.38 5.46
CA ASP A 161 -4.27 0.85 4.97
C ASP A 161 -5.23 -0.35 4.90
N PRO A 162 -6.36 -0.33 5.62
CA PRO A 162 -7.29 -1.47 5.69
C PRO A 162 -7.94 -1.83 4.35
N GLN A 163 -7.89 -0.94 3.34
CA GLN A 163 -8.36 -1.22 1.98
C GLN A 163 -7.42 -2.12 1.18
N VAL A 164 -6.22 -2.40 1.69
CA VAL A 164 -5.19 -3.18 1.00
C VAL A 164 -4.74 -4.33 1.89
N THR A 165 -5.05 -5.57 1.50
CA THR A 165 -4.61 -6.74 2.29
C THR A 165 -3.17 -7.12 1.98
N GLY A 166 -2.66 -6.72 0.82
CA GLY A 166 -1.26 -6.88 0.46
C GLY A 166 -1.00 -6.59 -1.02
N ILE A 167 0.27 -6.56 -1.36
CA ILE A 167 0.76 -6.33 -2.70
C ILE A 167 1.86 -7.35 -2.95
N PHE A 168 1.69 -8.20 -3.95
CA PHE A 168 2.80 -9.00 -4.45
C PHE A 168 3.60 -8.19 -5.45
N PHE A 169 4.91 -8.23 -5.30
CA PHE A 169 5.85 -7.55 -6.19
C PHE A 169 6.89 -8.56 -6.68
N TYR A 170 7.09 -8.61 -7.99
CA TYR A 170 8.02 -9.54 -8.63
C TYR A 170 8.87 -8.79 -9.63
N ILE A 171 10.19 -9.03 -9.59
CA ILE A 171 11.10 -8.57 -10.61
C ILE A 171 11.47 -9.77 -11.46
N ASP A 172 11.17 -9.73 -12.75
CA ASP A 172 11.46 -10.86 -13.63
C ASP A 172 12.95 -10.93 -14.03
N SER A 173 13.28 -11.92 -14.85
CA SER A 173 14.66 -12.12 -15.32
C SER A 173 15.19 -11.01 -16.22
N SER A 174 14.31 -10.21 -16.83
CA SER A 174 14.69 -9.03 -17.61
C SER A 174 14.87 -7.78 -16.74
N GLY A 175 14.52 -7.86 -15.45
CA GLY A 175 14.49 -6.72 -14.55
C GLY A 175 13.19 -5.92 -14.62
N LYS A 176 12.16 -6.41 -15.32
CA LYS A 176 10.85 -5.76 -15.37
C LYS A 176 10.08 -6.07 -14.09
N GLU A 177 9.45 -5.02 -13.57
CA GLU A 177 8.70 -5.03 -12.31
C GLU A 177 7.22 -5.36 -12.58
N HIS A 178 6.66 -6.27 -11.78
CA HIS A 178 5.28 -6.70 -11.84
C HIS A 178 4.65 -6.54 -10.46
N GLN A 179 3.46 -5.94 -10.40
CA GLN A 179 2.73 -5.67 -9.16
C GLN A 179 1.34 -6.28 -9.24
N TYR A 180 0.97 -7.08 -8.23
CA TYR A 180 -0.35 -7.68 -8.07
C TYR A 180 -0.98 -7.15 -6.79
N PHE A 181 -2.01 -6.34 -6.95
CA PHE A 181 -2.64 -5.60 -5.85
C PHE A 181 -3.84 -6.35 -5.29
N LEU A 182 -3.85 -6.63 -3.98
CA LEU A 182 -4.96 -7.28 -3.29
C LEU A 182 -5.80 -6.23 -2.55
N ALA A 183 -6.89 -5.80 -3.17
CA ALA A 183 -7.86 -4.90 -2.53
C ALA A 183 -8.74 -5.68 -1.55
N SER A 184 -8.92 -5.17 -0.34
CA SER A 184 -9.71 -5.85 0.71
C SER A 184 -11.22 -5.85 0.44
N GLY A 185 -11.69 -4.92 -0.39
CA GLY A 185 -13.13 -4.67 -0.61
C GLY A 185 -13.83 -4.01 0.59
N VAL A 186 -13.10 -3.70 1.66
CA VAL A 186 -13.61 -3.01 2.85
C VAL A 186 -13.61 -1.50 2.59
N SER A 187 -14.69 -0.81 2.97
CA SER A 187 -14.74 0.66 2.95
C SER A 187 -13.73 1.26 3.95
N PRO A 188 -13.10 2.42 3.65
CA PRO A 188 -12.39 3.21 4.66
C PRO A 188 -13.20 3.45 5.93
#